data_AF-A0A844EJN7-F1
#
_entry.id   AF-A0A844EJN7-F1
#
_cell.length_a   1.000
_cell.length_b   1.000
_cell.length_c   1.000
_cell.angle_alpha   90.00
_cell.angle_beta   90.00
_cell.angle_gamma   90.00
#
_symmetry.space_group_name_H-M   'P 1'
#
loop_
_entity.id
_entity.type
_entity.pdbx_description
1 polymer ?
#
loop_
_entity_poly.entity_id
_entity_poly.type
_entity_poly.pdbx_seq_one_letter_code
_entity_poly.pdbx_strand_id
1 'polypeptide(L)'
;MADTATRQENYDHLVLNTCVLAGRIMIESGSEMSRVNDTIMRIAKNAGLKDAQVYATLTGIIMSGGVKEVGAEVGSIDKRAFDMEKVAKVNELSRAYAAKKIDIYEFRDDLVHID
;
A
#
# COMPACT_ATOMS: atom_id res chain seq x y z
N MET A 1 -6.36 -43.15 0.55
CA MET A 1 -6.64 -42.13 -0.47
C MET A 1 -7.21 -40.84 0.14
N ALA A 2 -8.14 -40.88 1.12
CA ALA A 2 -8.65 -39.66 1.79
C ALA A 2 -7.61 -38.92 2.67
N ASP A 3 -6.76 -39.66 3.40
CA ASP A 3 -5.76 -39.10 4.33
C ASP A 3 -4.66 -38.24 3.63
N THR A 4 -4.27 -38.61 2.42
CA THR A 4 -3.25 -37.91 1.64
C THR A 4 -3.75 -36.60 1.05
N ALA A 5 -5.03 -36.54 0.65
CA ALA A 5 -5.66 -35.33 0.11
C ALA A 5 -5.79 -34.25 1.20
N THR A 6 -6.29 -34.62 2.38
CA THR A 6 -6.40 -33.72 3.53
C THR A 6 -5.04 -33.21 4.00
N ARG A 7 -4.00 -34.04 3.93
CA ARG A 7 -2.63 -33.63 4.27
C ARG A 7 -2.04 -32.63 3.26
N GLN A 8 -2.36 -32.79 1.98
CA GLN A 8 -1.94 -31.85 0.94
C GLN A 8 -2.67 -30.50 1.06
N GLU A 9 -3.99 -30.52 1.27
CA GLU A 9 -4.79 -29.29 1.49
C GLU A 9 -4.30 -28.49 2.70
N ASN A 10 -4.02 -29.16 3.82
CA ASN A 10 -3.48 -28.52 5.03
C ASN A 10 -2.10 -27.90 4.78
N TYR A 11 -1.27 -28.53 3.95
CA TYR A 11 0.03 -28.02 3.57
C TYR A 11 -0.10 -26.79 2.65
N ASP A 12 -0.97 -26.84 1.64
CA ASP A 12 -1.19 -25.71 0.71
C ASP A 12 -1.72 -24.47 1.45
N HIS A 13 -2.63 -24.67 2.42
CA HIS A 13 -3.10 -23.60 3.31
C HIS A 13 -1.97 -22.99 4.15
N LEU A 14 -1.07 -23.81 4.70
CA LEU A 14 0.08 -23.34 5.46
C LEU A 14 1.02 -22.48 4.59
N VAL A 15 1.23 -22.89 3.35
CA VAL A 15 2.06 -22.16 2.37
C VAL A 15 1.44 -20.80 2.02
N LEU A 16 0.14 -20.74 1.74
CA LEU A 16 -0.56 -19.47 1.47
C LEU A 16 -0.49 -18.50 2.65
N ASN A 17 -0.73 -18.99 3.87
CA ASN A 17 -0.63 -18.17 5.08
C ASN A 17 0.79 -17.62 5.28
N THR A 18 1.81 -18.43 4.98
CA THR A 18 3.22 -18.01 5.06
C THR A 18 3.55 -16.93 4.02
N CYS A 19 3.05 -17.08 2.80
CA CYS A 19 3.16 -16.08 1.74
C CYS A 19 2.54 -14.73 2.16
N VAL A 20 1.31 -14.74 2.67
CA VAL A 20 0.62 -13.52 3.12
C VAL A 20 1.38 -12.85 4.28
N LEU A 21 1.88 -13.65 5.24
CA LEU A 21 2.65 -13.15 6.37
C LEU A 21 3.96 -12.48 5.93
N ALA A 22 4.73 -13.12 5.05
CA ALA A 22 5.96 -12.55 4.49
C ALA A 22 5.68 -11.25 3.73
N GLY A 23 4.63 -11.25 2.91
CA GLY A 23 4.19 -10.06 2.18
C GLY A 23 3.88 -8.89 3.09
N ARG A 24 3.08 -9.14 4.14
CA ARG A 24 2.70 -8.14 5.13
C ARG A 24 3.92 -7.56 5.86
N ILE A 25 4.82 -8.40 6.38
CA ILE A 25 6.02 -7.94 7.11
C ILE A 25 6.90 -7.06 6.23
N MET A 26 7.08 -7.46 4.97
CA MET A 26 7.86 -6.69 4.01
C MET A 26 7.22 -5.32 3.73
N ILE A 27 5.91 -5.27 3.43
CA ILE A 27 5.15 -4.03 3.21
C ILE A 27 5.24 -3.07 4.41
N GLU A 28 5.03 -3.62 5.61
CA GLU A 28 5.02 -2.85 6.86
C GLU A 28 6.40 -2.31 7.22
N SER A 29 7.47 -3.01 6.85
CA SER A 29 8.85 -2.56 7.05
C SER A 29 9.29 -1.50 6.02
N GLY A 30 8.35 -0.97 5.23
CA GLY A 30 8.64 -0.04 4.13
C GLY A 30 9.32 -0.70 2.94
N SER A 31 9.28 -2.03 2.83
CA SER A 31 9.82 -2.71 1.65
C SER A 31 8.93 -2.38 0.45
N GLU A 32 9.59 -2.14 -0.67
CA GLU A 32 8.93 -1.96 -1.96
C GLU A 32 8.08 -3.17 -2.35
N MET A 33 6.92 -2.91 -2.97
CA MET A 33 5.95 -3.95 -3.35
C MET A 33 6.49 -5.00 -4.31
N SER A 34 7.50 -4.69 -5.13
CA SER A 34 8.18 -5.67 -5.99
C SER A 34 8.92 -6.72 -5.17
N ARG A 35 9.68 -6.28 -4.15
CA ARG A 35 10.40 -7.19 -3.24
C ARG A 35 9.44 -8.04 -2.42
N VAL A 36 8.33 -7.43 -2.00
CA VAL A 36 7.19 -8.10 -1.36
C VAL A 36 6.66 -9.22 -2.28
N ASN A 37 6.28 -8.89 -3.53
CA ASN A 37 5.69 -9.84 -4.48
C ASN A 37 6.66 -10.96 -4.91
N ASP A 38 7.91 -10.64 -5.21
CA ASP A 38 8.93 -11.64 -5.60
C ASP A 38 9.20 -12.62 -4.46
N THR A 39 9.23 -12.12 -3.22
CA THR A 39 9.42 -12.96 -2.05
C THR A 39 8.23 -13.90 -1.86
N ILE A 40 7.01 -13.38 -1.97
CA ILE A 40 5.77 -14.18 -1.91
C ILE A 40 5.76 -15.26 -2.99
N MET A 41 6.04 -14.90 -4.24
CA MET A 41 6.01 -15.84 -5.37
C MET A 41 7.11 -16.90 -5.28
N ARG A 42 8.30 -16.53 -4.78
CA ARG A 42 9.39 -17.48 -4.53
C ARG A 42 9.06 -18.48 -3.44
N ILE A 43 8.38 -18.06 -2.37
CA ILE A 43 7.89 -18.96 -1.32
C ILE A 43 6.87 -19.93 -1.92
N ALA A 44 5.87 -19.41 -2.63
CA ALA A 44 4.79 -20.21 -3.23
C ALA A 44 5.30 -21.27 -4.23
N LYS A 45 6.17 -20.88 -5.18
CA LYS A 45 6.68 -21.79 -6.22
C LYS A 45 7.55 -22.91 -5.67
N ASN A 46 8.45 -22.60 -4.74
CA ASN A 46 9.32 -23.63 -4.11
C ASN A 46 8.52 -24.57 -3.22
N ALA A 47 7.40 -24.12 -2.67
CA ALA A 47 6.49 -24.94 -1.90
C ALA A 47 5.58 -25.84 -2.77
N GLY A 48 5.60 -25.69 -4.09
CA GLY A 48 4.82 -26.52 -5.03
C GLY A 48 3.60 -25.83 -5.65
N LEU A 49 3.26 -24.62 -5.23
CA LEU A 49 2.16 -23.83 -5.79
C LEU A 49 2.61 -23.10 -7.07
N LYS A 50 2.77 -23.86 -8.16
CA LYS A 50 3.33 -23.35 -9.43
C LYS A 50 2.45 -22.30 -10.12
N ASP A 51 1.13 -22.38 -9.91
CA ASP A 51 0.11 -21.51 -10.51
C ASP A 51 -0.39 -20.40 -9.56
N ALA A 52 0.27 -20.21 -8.41
CA ALA A 52 -0.10 -19.14 -7.49
C ALA A 52 0.00 -17.76 -8.15
N GLN A 53 -0.91 -16.86 -7.78
CA GLN A 53 -0.93 -15.46 -8.18
C GLN A 53 -1.03 -14.58 -6.94
N VAL A 54 -0.38 -13.42 -6.96
CA VAL A 54 -0.42 -12.45 -5.87
C VAL A 54 -0.76 -11.07 -6.42
N TYR A 55 -1.73 -10.42 -5.79
CA TYR A 55 -2.03 -9.02 -6.01
C TYR A 55 -2.08 -8.35 -4.64
N ALA A 56 -1.08 -7.51 -4.38
CA ALA A 56 -0.98 -6.76 -3.15
C ALA A 56 -0.90 -5.27 -3.53
N THR A 57 -1.66 -4.42 -2.82
CA THR A 57 -1.69 -2.97 -3.03
C THR A 57 -1.27 -2.28 -1.74
N LEU A 58 -0.50 -1.19 -1.86
CA LEU A 58 -0.24 -0.28 -0.72
C LEU A 58 -1.30 0.84 -0.64
N THR A 59 -2.08 1.01 -1.71
CA THR A 59 -1.96 2.22 -2.53
C THR A 59 -3.30 2.92 -2.76
N GLY A 60 -4.38 2.68 -2.02
CA GLY A 60 -5.65 3.39 -2.26
C GLY A 60 -5.82 4.67 -1.43
N ILE A 61 -6.02 5.84 -2.05
CA ILE A 61 -6.67 7.01 -1.43
C ILE A 61 -8.08 7.13 -2.01
N ILE A 62 -9.10 7.17 -1.18
CA ILE A 62 -10.47 7.46 -1.63
C ILE A 62 -10.96 8.67 -0.83
N MET A 63 -11.40 9.74 -1.48
CA MET A 63 -11.80 11.02 -0.87
C MET A 63 -13.16 11.47 -1.39
N SER A 64 -14.10 11.88 -0.53
CA SER A 64 -15.39 12.46 -0.95
C SER A 64 -15.60 13.85 -0.36
N GLY A 65 -16.23 14.74 -1.14
CA GLY A 65 -16.45 16.14 -0.78
C GLY A 65 -17.65 16.43 0.13
N GLY A 66 -18.53 15.45 0.42
CA GLY A 66 -19.68 15.63 1.34
C GLY A 66 -20.83 16.51 0.84
N VAL A 67 -20.77 16.98 -0.42
CA VAL A 67 -21.82 17.76 -1.09
C VAL A 67 -22.44 16.89 -2.17
N LYS A 68 -23.77 16.95 -2.33
CA LYS A 68 -24.53 16.01 -3.18
C LYS A 68 -24.08 16.00 -4.64
N GLU A 69 -23.53 17.10 -5.16
CA GLU A 69 -23.01 17.19 -6.53
C GLU A 69 -21.53 16.79 -6.68
N VAL A 70 -20.77 16.65 -5.59
CA VAL A 70 -19.33 16.29 -5.62
C VAL A 70 -19.18 14.83 -5.16
N GLY A 71 -18.85 13.94 -6.11
CA GLY A 71 -18.71 12.50 -5.87
C GLY A 71 -17.52 12.10 -4.97
N ALA A 72 -17.11 10.84 -5.09
CA ALA A 72 -15.87 10.36 -4.50
C ALA A 72 -14.77 10.34 -5.56
N GLU A 73 -13.60 10.84 -5.20
CA GLU A 73 -12.36 10.78 -5.96
C GLU A 73 -11.51 9.61 -5.44
N VAL A 74 -10.86 8.90 -6.36
CA VAL A 74 -9.95 7.80 -6.03
C VAL A 74 -8.57 8.18 -6.53
N GLY A 75 -7.66 8.44 -5.60
CA GLY A 75 -6.23 8.60 -5.84
C GLY A 75 -5.45 7.37 -5.39
N SER A 76 -4.16 7.29 -5.72
CA SER A 76 -3.31 6.20 -5.28
C SER A 76 -2.07 6.68 -4.50
N ILE A 77 -1.68 5.95 -3.44
CA ILE A 77 -0.47 6.21 -2.64
C ILE A 77 0.69 5.40 -3.21
N ASP A 78 1.34 5.94 -4.23
CA ASP A 78 2.28 5.12 -4.99
C ASP A 78 3.70 5.06 -4.42
N LYS A 79 4.07 5.91 -3.44
CA LYS A 79 5.41 5.91 -2.82
C LYS A 79 5.39 6.08 -1.30
N ARG A 80 5.93 5.08 -0.62
CA ARG A 80 6.45 5.18 0.75
C ARG A 80 7.95 5.43 0.65
N ALA A 81 8.35 6.69 0.61
CA ALA A 81 9.69 7.07 1.05
C ALA A 81 9.51 7.59 2.48
N PHE A 82 10.33 7.11 3.42
CA PHE A 82 10.46 7.73 4.74
C PHE A 82 11.21 9.06 4.60
N ASP A 83 10.66 9.98 3.82
CA ASP A 83 11.16 11.34 3.66
C ASP A 83 10.44 12.23 4.68
N MET A 84 10.97 12.20 5.91
CA MET A 84 10.39 12.94 7.03
C MET A 84 10.44 14.46 6.84
N GLU A 85 11.33 14.93 5.95
CA GLU A 85 11.49 16.33 5.66
C GLU A 85 10.36 16.84 4.75
N LYS A 86 10.05 16.11 3.67
CA LYS A 86 8.88 16.42 2.83
C LYS A 86 7.56 16.29 3.60
N VAL A 87 7.45 15.29 4.48
CA VAL A 87 6.27 15.15 5.38
C VAL A 87 6.16 16.35 6.33
N ALA A 88 7.26 16.80 6.93
CA ALA A 88 7.26 17.98 7.81
C ALA A 88 6.84 19.25 7.06
N LYS A 89 7.29 19.41 5.81
CA LYS A 89 7.02 20.59 4.98
C LYS A 89 5.55 20.67 4.52
N VAL A 90 4.99 19.57 4.02
CA VAL A 90 3.56 19.49 3.67
C VAL A 90 2.69 19.81 4.90
N ASN A 91 3.08 19.30 6.08
CA ASN A 91 2.36 19.55 7.33
C ASN A 91 2.46 20.99 7.83
N GLU A 92 3.59 21.66 7.59
CA GLU A 92 3.78 23.07 7.91
C GLU A 92 2.86 23.96 7.07
N LEU A 93 2.88 23.79 5.75
CA LEU A 93 2.05 24.57 4.81
C LEU A 93 0.55 24.34 5.04
N SER A 94 0.15 23.11 5.34
CA SER A 94 -1.25 22.79 5.70
C SER A 94 -1.74 23.59 6.91
N ARG A 95 -0.91 23.79 7.94
CA ARG A 95 -1.27 24.59 9.14
C ARG A 95 -1.32 26.08 8.86
N ALA A 96 -0.45 26.58 7.97
CA ALA A 96 -0.47 27.97 7.54
C ALA A 96 -1.76 28.32 6.78
N TYR A 97 -2.22 27.43 5.88
CA TYR A 97 -3.49 27.57 5.17
C TYR A 97 -4.69 27.59 6.13
N ALA A 98 -4.74 26.68 7.10
CA ALA A 98 -5.83 26.64 8.09
C ALA A 98 -5.92 27.91 8.96
N ALA A 99 -4.78 28.54 9.27
CA ALA A 99 -4.72 29.81 10.01
C ALA A 99 -5.03 31.04 9.14
N LYS A 100 -5.42 30.85 7.87
CA LYS A 100 -5.71 31.89 6.87
C LYS A 100 -4.52 32.82 6.60
N LYS A 101 -3.30 32.30 6.74
CA LYS A 101 -2.07 33.04 6.44
C LYS A 101 -1.63 32.93 4.97
N ILE A 102 -2.09 31.89 4.29
CA ILE A 102 -1.98 31.65 2.83
C ILE A 102 -3.34 31.15 2.32
N ASP A 103 -3.61 31.26 1.02
CA ASP A 103 -4.83 30.72 0.38
C ASP A 103 -4.62 29.35 -0.29
N ILE A 104 -5.68 28.79 -0.90
CA ILE A 104 -5.65 27.43 -1.46
C ILE A 104 -4.85 27.35 -2.76
N TYR A 105 -4.74 28.45 -3.49
CA TYR A 105 -3.96 28.51 -4.72
C TYR A 105 -2.47 28.56 -4.36
N GLU A 106 -2.10 29.41 -3.40
CA GLU A 106 -0.74 29.46 -2.85
C GLU A 106 -0.33 28.12 -2.24
N PHE A 107 -1.21 27.50 -1.43
CA PHE A 107 -0.92 26.20 -0.84
C PHE A 107 -0.73 25.11 -1.90
N ARG A 108 -1.60 25.07 -2.92
CA ARG A 108 -1.47 24.11 -4.03
C ARG A 108 -0.17 24.32 -4.79
N ASP A 109 0.17 25.55 -5.12
CA ASP A 109 1.38 25.85 -5.86
C ASP A 109 2.61 25.46 -5.04
N ASP A 110 2.66 25.75 -3.74
CA ASP A 110 3.76 25.32 -2.86
C ASP A 110 3.87 23.79 -2.76
N LEU A 111 2.74 23.07 -2.69
CA LEU A 111 2.74 21.61 -2.71
C LEU A 111 3.31 21.05 -4.02
N VAL A 112 3.00 21.68 -5.16
CA VAL A 112 3.57 21.32 -6.47
C VAL A 112 5.09 21.51 -6.52
N HIS A 113 5.66 22.42 -5.70
CA HIS A 113 7.11 22.63 -5.61
C HIS A 113 7.82 21.70 -4.60
N ILE A 114 7.08 20.98 -3.74
CA ILE A 114 7.63 20.00 -2.79
C ILE A 114 7.76 18.61 -3.39
N ASP A 115 6.87 18.26 -4.33
CA ASP A 115 6.88 16.97 -5.03
C ASP A 115 8.18 16.79 -5.84
#